data_AF-A0A414P0S7-F1
#
_entry.id   AF-A0A414P0S7-F1
#
_cell.length_a   1.000
_cell.length_b   1.000
_cell.length_c   1.000
_cell.angle_alpha   90.00
_cell.angle_beta   90.00
_cell.angle_gamma   90.00
#
_symmetry.space_group_name_H-M   'P 1'
#
loop_
_entity.id
_entity.type
_entity.pdbx_description
1 polymer ?
#
loop_
_entity_poly.entity_id
_entity_poly.type
_entity_poly.pdbx_seq_one_letter_code
_entity_poly.pdbx_strand_id
1 'polypeptide(L)' 'MKKLHGAYRFMMNVMVKTAGKGLANKTDRTPEEDDMLDMMINGGKRVSLQNLKAVTEWYKSVY' A
#
# COMPACT_ATOMS: atom_id res chain seq x y z
N MET A 1 -2.17 2.85 7.22
CA MET A 1 -2.31 4.27 7.67
C MET A 1 -2.65 4.48 9.15
N LYS A 2 -3.27 3.53 9.87
CA LYS A 2 -3.61 3.70 11.29
C LYS A 2 -2.41 3.72 12.26
N LYS A 3 -1.25 3.19 11.86
CA LYS A 3 0.00 3.18 12.64
C LYS A 3 0.88 4.44 12.45
N LEU A 4 0.51 5.32 11.51
CA LEU A 4 1.25 6.53 11.21
C LEU A 4 0.60 7.68 11.97
N HIS A 5 1.41 8.51 12.61
CA HIS A 5 0.91 9.63 13.43
C HIS A 5 1.54 10.96 12.98
N GLY A 6 0.90 12.06 13.39
CA GLY A 6 1.40 13.42 13.17
C GLY A 6 1.63 13.79 11.71
N ALA A 7 2.64 14.63 11.48
CA ALA A 7 2.99 15.17 10.17
C ALA A 7 3.30 14.08 9.13
N TYR A 8 3.85 12.95 9.55
CA TYR A 8 4.19 11.84 8.65
C TYR A 8 2.95 11.16 8.08
N ARG A 9 1.89 11.00 8.90
CA ARG A 9 0.58 10.53 8.40
C ARG A 9 -0.02 11.52 7.41
N PHE A 10 0.12 12.81 7.67
CA PHE A 10 -0.40 13.86 6.80
C PHE A 10 0.31 13.85 5.44
N MET A 11 1.65 13.85 5.42
CA MET A 11 2.45 13.78 4.19
C MET A 11 2.15 12.53 3.37
N MET A 12 2.05 11.37 4.01
CA MET A 12 1.67 10.11 3.33
C MET A 12 0.29 10.23 2.65
N ASN A 13 -0.70 10.82 3.33
CA ASN A 13 -2.02 11.04 2.74
C ASN A 13 -1.98 12.00 1.54
N VAL A 14 -1.17 13.06 1.61
CA VAL A 14 -1.01 14.01 0.50
C VAL A 14 -0.32 13.31 -0.68
N MET A 15 0.76 12.56 -0.45
CA MET A 15 1.44 11.81 -1.51
C MET A 15 0.52 10.80 -2.19
N VAL A 16 -0.22 9.98 -1.43
CA VAL A 16 -1.16 9.00 -2.02
C VAL A 16 -2.24 9.70 -2.85
N LYS A 17 -2.76 10.83 -2.37
CA LYS A 17 -3.77 11.60 -3.13
C LYS A 17 -3.20 12.26 -4.38
N THR A 18 -1.97 12.79 -4.33
CA THR A 18 -1.35 13.49 -5.47
C THR A 18 -0.83 12.53 -6.52
N ALA A 19 -0.07 11.50 -6.11
CA ALA A 19 0.38 10.44 -7.01
C ALA A 19 -0.82 9.66 -7.57
N GLY A 20 -1.84 9.41 -6.74
CA GLY A 20 -3.06 8.76 -7.19
C GLY A 20 -3.85 9.58 -8.21
N LYS A 21 -3.90 10.91 -8.07
CA LYS A 21 -4.50 11.79 -9.09
C LYS A 21 -3.70 11.84 -10.39
N GLY A 22 -2.36 11.86 -10.30
CA GLY A 22 -1.49 11.84 -11.47
C GLY A 22 -1.64 10.55 -12.29
N LEU A 23 -1.73 9.41 -11.60
CA LEU A 23 -2.01 8.11 -12.22
C LEU A 23 -3.45 8.04 -12.75
N ALA A 24 -4.45 8.45 -11.95
CA ALA A 24 -5.86 8.41 -12.35
C ALA A 24 -6.19 9.26 -13.60
N ASN A 25 -5.45 10.34 -13.83
CA ASN A 25 -5.66 11.22 -14.99
C ASN A 25 -5.00 10.73 -16.28
N LYS A 26 -4.21 9.65 -16.25
CA LYS A 26 -3.74 8.99 -17.48
C LYS A 26 -4.92 8.29 -18.15
N THR A 27 -5.19 8.67 -19.40
CA THR A 27 -6.29 8.15 -20.23
C THR A 27 -6.04 6.75 -20.79
N ASP A 28 -4.79 6.28 -20.76
CA ASP A 28 -4.37 4.97 -21.29
C ASP A 28 -3.61 4.20 -20.19
N ARG A 29 -4.31 3.92 -19.09
CA ARG A 29 -3.73 3.21 -17.93
C ARG A 29 -3.60 1.73 -18.24
N THR A 30 -2.39 1.20 -18.07
CA THR A 30 -2.17 -0.24 -18.19
C THR A 30 -2.67 -0.96 -16.93
N PRO A 31 -2.96 -2.27 -17.00
CA PRO A 31 -3.36 -3.05 -15.84
C PRO A 31 -2.38 -2.94 -14.66
N GLU A 32 -1.08 -2.81 -14.94
CA GLU A 32 -0.04 -2.65 -13.93
C GLU A 32 -0.11 -1.29 -13.23
N GLU A 33 -0.43 -0.22 -13.96
CA GLU A 33 -0.61 1.12 -13.38
C GLU A 33 -1.85 1.20 -12.51
N ASP A 34 -2.94 0.52 -12.91
CA ASP A 34 -4.14 0.38 -12.09
C ASP A 34 -3.87 -0.47 -10.84
N ASP A 35 -3.09 -1.54 -10.95
CA ASP A 35 -2.68 -2.36 -9.80
C ASP A 35 -1.82 -1.56 -8.80
N MET A 36 -0.89 -0.76 -9.31
CA MET A 36 -0.06 0.13 -8.51
C MET A 36 -0.91 1.20 -7.80
N LEU A 37 -1.88 1.78 -8.51
CA LEU A 37 -2.79 2.76 -7.95
C LEU A 37 -3.66 2.17 -6.83
N ASP A 38 -4.21 0.97 -7.05
CA ASP A 38 -4.96 0.25 -6.03
C ASP A 38 -4.07 -0.15 -4.85
N MET A 39 -2.81 -0.51 -5.08
CA MET A 39 -1.85 -0.77 -4.01
C MET A 39 -1.55 0.49 -3.19
N MET A 40 -1.43 1.67 -3.81
CA MET A 40 -1.22 2.93 -3.10
C MET A 40 -2.43 3.35 -2.25
N ILE A 41 -3.65 3.13 -2.75
CA ILE A 41 -4.89 3.57 -2.09
C ILE A 41 -5.38 2.51 -1.07
N ASN A 42 -5.34 1.24 -1.45
CA ASN A 42 -5.96 0.11 -0.75
C ASN A 42 -4.97 -1.00 -0.33
N GLY A 43 -3.66 -0.84 -0.57
CA GLY A 43 -2.65 -1.90 -0.34
C GLY A 43 -2.58 -2.43 1.09
N GLY A 44 -3.08 -1.69 2.07
CA GLY A 44 -3.24 -2.18 3.44
C GLY A 44 -4.17 -3.40 3.58
N LYS A 45 -5.04 -3.67 2.60
CA LYS A 45 -5.89 -4.89 2.53
C LYS A 45 -5.19 -6.05 1.80
N ARG A 46 -4.25 -5.74 0.90
CA ARG A 46 -3.51 -6.74 0.11
C ARG A 46 -2.47 -7.49 0.95
N VAL A 47 -1.94 -6.85 1.99
CA VAL A 47 -1.08 -7.49 2.99
C VAL A 47 -1.94 -8.01 4.14
N SER A 48 -2.39 -9.27 4.03
CA SER A 48 -3.09 -9.95 5.12
C SER A 48 -2.11 -10.70 6.01
N LEU A 49 -2.46 -10.85 7.30
CA LEU A 49 -1.69 -11.68 8.22
C LEU A 49 -1.60 -13.15 7.73
N GLN A 50 -2.62 -13.60 6.98
CA GLN A 50 -2.66 -14.93 6.36
C GLN A 50 -1.59 -15.08 5.27
N ASN A 51 -1.40 -14.08 4.41
CA ASN A 51 -0.36 -14.11 3.37
C ASN A 51 1.06 -14.03 3.95
N LEU A 52 1.19 -13.47 5.16
CA LEU A 52 2.46 -13.39 5.89
C LEU A 52 2.70 -14.60 6.83
N LYS A 53 1.82 -15.61 6.82
CA LYS A 53 1.88 -16.75 7.74
C LYS A 53 3.22 -17.49 7.63
N ALA A 54 3.66 -17.81 6.41
CA ALA A 54 4.93 -18.51 6.18
C ALA A 54 6.14 -17.75 6.76
N VAL A 55 6.20 -16.44 6.56
CA VAL A 55 7.28 -15.58 7.10
C VAL A 55 7.22 -15.54 8.63
N THR A 56 6.01 -15.49 9.19
CA THR A 56 5.80 -15.45 10.64
C THR A 56 6.18 -16.78 11.30
N GLU A 57 5.88 -17.91 10.67
CA GLU A 57 6.26 -19.25 11.12
C GLU A 57 7.77 -19.45 11.05
N TRP A 58 8.41 -19.03 9.96
CA TRP A 58 9.87 -19.04 9.85
C TRP A 58 10.53 -18.25 10.98
N TYR A 59 10.09 -17.01 11.23
CA TYR A 59 10.65 -16.18 12.30
C TYR A 59 10.56 -16.84 13.69
N LYS A 60 9.43 -17.51 13.98
CA LYS A 60 9.21 -18.27 15.23
C LYS A 60 9.95 -19.60 15.30
N SER A 61 10.49 -20.10 14.19
CA SER A 61 11.32 -21.30 14.20
C SER A 61 12.79 -21.00 14.50
N VAL A 62 13.18 -19.73 14.37
CA VAL A 62 14.56 -19.25 14.59
C VAL A 62 14.80 -18.84 16.05
N TYR A 63 13.74 -18.58 16.82
CA TYR A 63 13.76 -18.20 18.25
C TYR A 63 12.71 -19.00 19.03
#